data_AF-A0A847H7Y0-F1
#
_entry.id   AF-A0A847H7Y0-F1
#
_cell.length_a   1.000
_cell.length_b   1.000
_cell.length_c   1.000
_cell.angle_alpha   90.00
_cell.angle_beta   90.00
_cell.angle_gamma   90.00
#
_symmetry.space_group_name_H-M   'P 1'
#
loop_
_entity.id
_entity.type
_entity.pdbx_description
1 polymer ?
#
loop_
_entity_poly.entity_id
_entity_poly.type
_entity_poly.pdbx_seq_one_letter_code
_entity_poly.pdbx_strand_id
1 'polypeptide(L)'
;LLLGASTLEERQDSDVIAWLSRLPDTTPGVVYTNLYTPSDTVATPNSTSMLESSGGADVANVDIEETCGETISHFDLPGDPASAHLIYWGLNRGPGDVVPSVEDCGV
;
A
#
# COMPACT_ATOMS: atom_id res chain seq x y z
N LEU A 1 0.83 29.31 -1.84
CA LEU A 1 0.73 27.94 -1.30
C LEU A 1 1.71 27.85 -0.15
N LEU A 2 1.27 27.70 1.10
CA LEU A 2 2.17 27.23 2.17
C LEU A 2 2.16 25.70 2.08
N LEU A 3 3.30 25.10 1.86
CA LEU A 3 3.45 23.65 2.03
C LEU A 3 3.50 23.35 3.52
N GLY A 4 2.82 22.29 3.95
CA GLY A 4 2.99 21.75 5.30
C GLY A 4 4.38 21.14 5.45
N ALA A 5 4.86 21.00 6.69
CA ALA A 5 6.12 20.33 6.97
C ALA A 5 6.14 18.90 6.38
N SER A 6 5.02 18.17 6.47
CA SER A 6 4.88 16.81 5.95
C SER A 6 5.17 16.71 4.45
N THR A 7 4.72 17.68 3.64
CA THR A 7 4.97 17.66 2.20
C THR A 7 6.46 17.73 1.85
N LEU A 8 7.30 18.33 2.71
CA LEU A 8 8.75 18.31 2.54
C LEU A 8 9.37 17.01 3.06
N GLU A 9 8.81 16.46 4.13
CA GLU A 9 9.28 15.23 4.77
C GLU A 9 8.95 13.97 3.96
N GLU A 10 7.84 13.93 3.23
CA GLU A 10 7.40 12.78 2.41
C GLU A 10 8.15 12.67 1.08
N ARG A 11 8.97 13.65 0.72
CA ARG A 11 9.77 13.60 -0.50
C ARG A 11 10.89 12.57 -0.40
N GLN A 12 11.16 11.89 -1.50
CA GLN A 12 12.21 10.87 -1.62
C GLN A 12 13.62 11.39 -1.24
N ASP A 13 13.89 12.69 -1.41
CA ASP A 13 15.15 13.34 -1.10
C ASP A 13 15.22 13.96 0.31
N SER A 14 14.23 13.70 1.18
CA SER A 14 14.21 14.24 2.54
C SER A 14 15.10 13.44 3.51
N ASP A 15 15.56 14.09 4.57
CA ASP A 15 16.30 13.43 5.65
C ASP A 15 15.45 12.39 6.40
N VAL A 16 14.12 12.58 6.44
CA VAL A 16 13.17 11.66 7.07
C VAL A 16 13.10 10.36 6.28
N ILE A 17 12.92 10.43 4.97
CA ILE A 17 12.92 9.24 4.11
C ILE A 17 14.30 8.57 4.12
N ALA A 18 15.38 9.34 4.03
CA ALA A 18 16.74 8.79 4.12
C ALA A 18 17.02 8.07 5.47
N TRP A 19 16.38 8.49 6.55
CA TRP A 19 16.42 7.78 7.82
C TRP A 19 15.53 6.53 7.83
N LEU A 20 14.28 6.63 7.39
CA LEU A 20 13.34 5.49 7.33
C LEU A 20 13.86 4.37 6.43
N SER A 21 14.41 4.67 5.25
CA SER A 21 14.95 3.67 4.31
C SER A 21 16.17 2.90 4.82
N ARG A 22 16.71 3.24 6.00
CA ARG A 22 17.77 2.45 6.67
C ARG A 22 17.20 1.40 7.62
N LEU A 23 15.91 1.45 7.91
CA LEU A 23 15.21 0.48 8.74
C LEU A 23 14.56 -0.59 7.85
N PRO A 24 14.33 -1.80 8.37
CA PRO A 24 13.50 -2.78 7.68
C PRO A 24 12.07 -2.26 7.51
N ASP A 25 11.46 -2.50 6.35
CA ASP A 25 10.07 -2.12 6.06
C ASP A 25 9.07 -2.76 7.02
N THR A 26 9.39 -3.97 7.50
CA THR A 26 8.46 -4.82 8.23
C THR A 26 9.06 -5.41 9.50
N THR A 27 8.19 -5.67 10.47
CA THR A 27 8.52 -6.32 11.75
C THR A 27 8.09 -7.79 11.74
N PRO A 28 8.93 -8.75 12.18
CA PRO A 28 8.56 -10.15 12.26
C PRO A 28 7.28 -10.39 13.08
N GLY A 29 6.39 -11.22 12.54
CA GLY A 29 5.12 -11.59 13.19
C GLY A 29 3.96 -10.61 12.96
N VAL A 30 4.17 -9.51 12.23
CA VAL A 30 3.10 -8.62 11.77
C VAL A 30 2.68 -9.02 10.35
N VAL A 31 1.37 -8.98 10.11
CA VAL A 31 0.74 -9.19 8.80
C VAL A 31 0.43 -7.83 8.18
N TYR A 32 1.03 -7.54 7.03
CA TYR A 32 0.90 -6.28 6.31
C TYR A 32 0.07 -6.49 5.05
N THR A 33 -0.92 -5.63 4.84
CA THR A 33 -1.66 -5.54 3.57
C THR A 33 -1.53 -4.12 3.08
N ASN A 34 -0.88 -3.94 1.95
CA ASN A 34 -0.65 -2.64 1.36
C ASN A 34 -1.35 -2.56 0.00
N LEU A 35 -2.25 -1.59 -0.14
CA LEU A 35 -3.07 -1.40 -1.34
C LEU A 35 -2.53 -0.20 -2.12
N TYR A 36 -2.30 -0.37 -3.42
CA TYR A 36 -1.82 0.71 -4.29
C TYR A 36 -2.48 0.64 -5.67
N THR A 37 -2.30 1.70 -6.44
CA THR A 37 -2.70 1.80 -7.84
C THR A 37 -1.53 2.28 -8.71
N PRO A 38 -1.27 1.67 -9.89
CA PRO A 38 -0.38 2.20 -10.90
C PRO A 38 -0.75 3.59 -11.43
N SER A 39 -2.03 4.00 -11.31
CA SER A 39 -2.51 5.32 -11.71
C SER A 39 -2.33 6.39 -10.63
N ASP A 40 -1.68 6.09 -9.50
CA ASP A 40 -1.32 7.07 -8.50
C ASP A 40 -0.38 8.14 -9.13
N THR A 41 -0.73 9.41 -8.98
CA THR A 41 0.03 10.56 -9.49
C THR A 41 0.68 11.39 -8.39
N VAL A 42 0.49 10.99 -7.13
CA VAL A 42 1.05 11.61 -5.92
C VAL A 42 2.27 10.82 -5.45
N ALA A 43 2.13 9.51 -5.25
CA ALA A 43 3.22 8.60 -4.88
C ALA A 43 3.73 7.85 -6.12
N THR A 44 4.76 8.39 -6.78
CA THR A 44 5.29 7.85 -8.05
C THR A 44 6.79 7.53 -7.96
N PRO A 45 7.25 6.39 -8.52
CA PRO A 45 6.45 5.31 -9.15
C PRO A 45 5.64 4.52 -8.11
N ASN A 46 4.58 3.82 -8.53
CA ASN A 46 3.72 3.04 -7.61
C ASN A 46 4.48 2.00 -6.77
N SER A 47 5.65 1.55 -7.25
CA SER A 47 6.53 0.67 -6.49
C SER A 47 7.03 1.27 -5.17
N THR A 48 6.98 2.60 -4.97
CA THR A 48 7.33 3.22 -3.68
C THR A 48 6.30 2.93 -2.59
N SER A 49 5.12 2.43 -2.96
CA SER A 49 4.11 2.01 -2.00
C SER A 49 4.36 0.58 -1.51
N MET A 50 5.11 -0.25 -2.26
CA MET A 50 5.31 -1.66 -1.93
C MET A 50 6.25 -1.85 -0.73
N LEU A 51 5.95 -2.84 0.12
CA LEU A 51 6.80 -3.23 1.26
C LEU A 51 7.60 -4.50 0.95
N GLU A 52 8.86 -4.54 1.38
CA GLU A 52 9.68 -5.75 1.37
C GLU A 52 9.47 -6.60 2.64
N SER A 53 9.34 -7.92 2.47
CA SER A 53 9.26 -8.85 3.61
C SER A 53 10.63 -9.01 4.26
N SER A 54 10.79 -8.39 5.42
CA SER A 54 11.99 -8.46 6.25
C SER A 54 11.75 -9.38 7.44
N GLY A 55 12.68 -10.33 7.68
CA GLY A 55 12.60 -11.25 8.81
C GLY A 55 11.40 -12.20 8.78
N GLY A 56 10.85 -12.48 7.59
CA GLY A 56 9.72 -13.40 7.39
C GLY A 56 8.35 -12.81 7.77
N ALA A 57 8.22 -11.49 7.81
CA ALA A 57 6.92 -10.83 7.96
C ALA A 57 6.00 -11.17 6.77
N ASP A 58 4.70 -11.25 7.03
CA ASP A 58 3.73 -11.56 5.99
C ASP A 58 3.29 -10.28 5.28
N VAL A 59 3.47 -10.21 3.96
CA VAL A 59 3.22 -8.99 3.18
C VAL A 59 2.40 -9.34 1.94
N ALA A 60 1.25 -8.67 1.82
CA ALA A 60 0.48 -8.60 0.59
C ALA A 60 0.60 -7.18 0.02
N ASN A 61 1.28 -7.04 -1.11
CA ASN A 61 1.28 -5.80 -1.90
C ASN A 61 0.25 -5.99 -3.02
N VAL A 62 -0.88 -5.27 -2.94
CA VAL A 62 -2.03 -5.46 -3.82
C VAL A 62 -2.16 -4.29 -4.78
N ASP A 63 -2.02 -4.59 -6.06
CA ASP A 63 -2.43 -3.71 -7.14
C ASP A 63 -3.97 -3.81 -7.29
N ILE A 64 -4.67 -2.74 -6.94
CA ILE A 64 -6.14 -2.73 -6.99
C ILE A 64 -6.64 -2.75 -8.44
N GLU A 65 -5.92 -2.13 -9.38
CA GLU A 65 -6.35 -2.10 -10.77
C GLU A 65 -6.24 -3.48 -11.41
N GLU A 66 -5.17 -4.21 -11.12
CA GLU A 66 -5.01 -5.59 -11.58
C GLU A 66 -6.04 -6.52 -10.92
N THR A 67 -6.27 -6.37 -9.61
CA THR A 67 -7.13 -7.28 -8.84
C THR A 67 -8.62 -7.06 -9.13
N CYS A 68 -9.05 -5.80 -9.13
CA CYS A 68 -10.47 -5.42 -9.20
C CYS A 68 -10.89 -4.87 -10.57
N GLY A 69 -9.96 -4.60 -11.48
CA GLY A 69 -10.26 -4.12 -12.82
C GLY A 69 -10.74 -2.66 -12.87
N GLU A 70 -10.51 -1.90 -11.81
CA GLU A 70 -10.94 -0.50 -11.68
C GLU A 70 -9.73 0.43 -11.48
N THR A 71 -9.69 1.53 -12.25
CA THR A 71 -8.70 2.59 -12.08
C THR A 71 -9.17 3.58 -11.02
N ILE A 72 -8.38 3.74 -9.95
CA ILE A 72 -8.71 4.59 -8.80
C ILE A 72 -7.59 5.63 -8.63
N SER A 73 -7.96 6.89 -8.38
CA SER A 73 -6.97 7.95 -8.11
C SER A 73 -6.45 7.88 -6.67
N HIS A 74 -5.28 8.46 -6.40
CA HIS A 74 -4.74 8.57 -5.04
C HIS A 74 -5.76 9.10 -4.02
N PHE A 75 -6.53 10.12 -4.40
CA PHE A 75 -7.47 10.78 -3.49
C PHE A 75 -8.75 9.98 -3.28
N ASP A 76 -9.11 9.10 -4.22
CA ASP A 76 -10.31 8.29 -4.14
C ASP A 76 -10.05 6.94 -3.44
N LEU A 77 -8.80 6.44 -3.47
CA LEU A 77 -8.38 5.18 -2.83
C LEU A 77 -8.94 4.98 -1.41
N PRO A 78 -8.86 5.95 -0.47
CA PRO A 78 -9.33 5.71 0.90
C PRO A 78 -10.86 5.54 1.02
N GLY A 79 -11.64 6.03 0.06
CA GLY A 79 -13.10 6.01 0.08
C GLY A 79 -13.72 5.02 -0.90
N ASP A 80 -12.90 4.36 -1.71
CA ASP A 80 -13.35 3.47 -2.77
C ASP A 80 -13.91 2.13 -2.21
N PRO A 81 -15.06 1.62 -2.71
CA PRO A 81 -15.63 0.37 -2.25
C PRO A 81 -14.72 -0.84 -2.43
N ALA A 82 -14.02 -0.98 -3.56
CA ALA A 82 -13.11 -2.10 -3.80
C ALA A 82 -11.94 -2.05 -2.79
N SER A 83 -11.43 -0.86 -2.50
CA SER A 83 -10.43 -0.67 -1.44
C SER A 83 -10.97 -1.10 -0.06
N ALA A 84 -12.20 -0.77 0.29
CA ALA A 84 -12.82 -1.19 1.55
C ALA A 84 -12.98 -2.72 1.65
N HIS A 85 -13.35 -3.38 0.56
CA HIS A 85 -13.46 -4.84 0.49
C HIS A 85 -12.09 -5.53 0.59
N LEU A 86 -11.05 -5.00 -0.06
CA LEU A 86 -9.68 -5.50 0.07
C LEU A 86 -9.09 -5.25 1.47
N ILE A 87 -9.45 -4.15 2.13
CA ILE A 87 -9.13 -3.95 3.55
C ILE A 87 -9.79 -5.04 4.40
N TYR A 88 -11.07 -5.35 4.14
CA TYR A 88 -11.78 -6.42 4.85
C TYR A 88 -11.12 -7.78 4.63
N TRP A 89 -10.71 -8.11 3.39
CA TRP A 89 -9.89 -9.29 3.12
C TRP A 89 -8.57 -9.25 3.92
N GLY A 90 -7.85 -8.13 3.88
CA GLY A 90 -6.60 -7.94 4.62
C GLY A 90 -6.70 -8.13 6.14
N LEU A 91 -7.87 -7.82 6.72
CA LEU A 91 -8.14 -8.04 8.15
C LEU A 91 -8.46 -9.51 8.49
N ASN A 92 -8.84 -10.33 7.51
CA ASN A 92 -9.30 -11.70 7.71
C ASN A 92 -8.39 -12.77 7.08
N ARG A 93 -7.49 -12.39 6.19
CA ARG A 93 -6.55 -13.30 5.53
C ARG A 93 -5.61 -13.97 6.53
N GLY A 94 -5.28 -15.23 6.28
CA GLY A 94 -4.30 -15.98 7.08
C GLY A 94 -2.85 -15.68 6.64
N PRO A 95 -1.84 -16.03 7.45
CA PRO A 95 -0.45 -16.01 7.00
C PRO A 95 -0.26 -16.89 5.75
N GLY A 96 0.44 -16.37 4.75
CA GLY A 96 0.68 -16.98 3.45
C GLY A 96 -0.39 -16.69 2.40
N ASP A 97 -1.56 -16.19 2.81
CA ASP A 97 -2.63 -15.76 1.90
C ASP A 97 -2.37 -14.32 1.44
N VAL A 98 -1.50 -14.14 0.46
CA VAL A 98 -0.97 -12.81 0.04
C VAL A 98 -1.50 -12.32 -1.30
N VAL A 99 -2.41 -13.07 -1.93
CA VAL A 99 -2.97 -12.75 -3.25
C VAL A 99 -4.49 -12.77 -3.15
N PRO A 100 -5.14 -11.59 -3.12
CA PRO A 100 -6.59 -11.52 -3.17
C PRO A 100 -7.12 -11.92 -4.55
N SER A 101 -8.41 -12.22 -4.62
CA SER A 101 -9.12 -12.50 -5.85
C SER A 101 -10.12 -11.40 -6.19
N VAL A 102 -10.73 -11.47 -7.38
CA VAL A 102 -11.81 -10.56 -7.76
C VAL A 102 -13.03 -10.66 -6.82
N GLU A 103 -13.25 -11.82 -6.18
CA GLU A 103 -14.35 -12.00 -5.21
C GLU A 103 -14.14 -11.13 -3.95
N ASP A 104 -12.88 -10.81 -3.63
CA ASP A 104 -12.49 -9.94 -2.53
C ASP A 104 -12.67 -8.45 -2.83
N CYS A 105 -13.11 -8.09 -4.05
CA CYS A 105 -13.42 -6.72 -4.45
C CYS A 105 -14.90 -6.33 -4.18
N GLY A 106 -15.73 -7.26 -3.69
CA GLY A 106 -17.13 -7.00 -3.36
C GLY A 106 -18.11 -7.04 -4.55
N VAL A 107 -17.77 -7.79 -5.60
CA VAL A 107 -18.59 -8.00 -6.82
C VAL A 107 -19.65 -9.09 -6.68
#